data_AF-A0A432EHT9-F1
#
_entry.id   AF-A0A432EHT9-F1
#
_cell.length_a   1.000
_cell.length_b   1.000
_cell.length_c   1.000
_cell.angle_alpha   90.00
_cell.angle_beta   90.00
_cell.angle_gamma   90.00
#
_symmetry.space_group_name_H-M   'P 1'
#
loop_
_entity.id
_entity.type
_entity.pdbx_description
1 polymer ?
#
loop_
_entity_poly.entity_id
_entity_poly.type
_entity_poly.pdbx_seq_one_letter_code
_entity_poly.pdbx_strand_id
1 'polypeptide(L)'
;MTQDYTDINEWHQIAEKLAEQNRLICTNGSHWEYFPGFAKVVRRWGEQDFIRIKSNKDPEYPWRLVNVSRQESVDARLLSAQ
;
A
#
# COMPACT_ATOMS: atom_id res chain seq x y z
N MET A 1 -24.13 -12.10 -2.19
CA MET A 1 -23.92 -11.18 -1.05
C MET A 1 -22.75 -10.31 -1.43
N THR A 2 -23.01 -9.01 -1.53
CA THR A 2 -22.06 -7.97 -1.94
C THR A 2 -20.87 -7.96 -1.00
N GLN A 3 -19.66 -8.16 -1.53
CA GLN A 3 -18.44 -7.78 -0.83
C GLN A 3 -18.48 -6.25 -0.72
N ASP A 4 -18.97 -5.76 0.41
CA ASP A 4 -18.72 -4.40 0.87
C ASP A 4 -17.19 -4.27 0.98
N TYR A 5 -16.59 -3.70 -0.07
CA TYR A 5 -15.19 -3.32 -0.03
C TYR A 5 -15.11 -2.15 0.94
N THR A 6 -14.80 -2.46 2.19
CA THR A 6 -14.46 -1.47 3.20
C THR A 6 -13.27 -0.68 2.64
N ASP A 7 -13.54 0.52 2.12
CA ASP A 7 -12.49 1.53 2.04
C ASP A 7 -11.94 1.62 3.46
N ILE A 8 -10.71 1.13 3.66
CA ILE A 8 -9.98 1.40 4.88
C ILE A 8 -9.62 2.87 4.78
N ASN A 9 -10.56 3.71 5.21
CA ASN A 9 -10.46 5.16 5.19
C ASN A 9 -9.44 5.68 6.22
N GLU A 10 -8.70 4.77 6.84
CA GLU A 10 -7.62 5.08 7.76
C GLU A 10 -6.38 5.49 6.97
N TRP A 11 -5.73 6.53 7.48
CA TRP A 11 -4.47 7.01 6.95
C TRP A 11 -3.35 6.19 7.58
N HIS A 12 -2.57 5.51 6.75
CA HIS A 12 -1.42 4.75 7.21
C HIS A 12 -0.16 5.53 6.89
N GLN A 13 0.65 5.85 7.90
CA GLN A 13 1.95 6.46 7.67
C GLN A 13 2.96 5.37 7.31
N ILE A 14 3.83 5.66 6.34
CA ILE A 14 4.91 4.76 5.97
C ILE A 14 5.95 4.77 7.10
N ALA A 15 6.29 3.58 7.61
CA ALA A 15 7.36 3.40 8.59
C ALA A 15 8.67 2.98 7.91
N GLU A 16 8.60 2.04 6.96
CA GLU A 16 9.80 1.50 6.31
C GLU A 16 9.49 1.02 4.88
N LYS A 17 10.49 1.07 4.00
CA LYS A 17 10.42 0.53 2.64
C LYS A 17 11.56 -0.46 2.42
N LEU A 18 11.21 -1.68 2.07
CA LEU A 18 12.15 -2.73 1.71
C LEU A 18 12.11 -2.92 0.19
N ALA A 19 12.75 -1.98 -0.52
CA ALA A 19 12.60 -1.85 -1.97
C ALA A 19 13.07 -3.08 -2.76
N GLU A 20 14.07 -3.81 -2.26
CA GLU A 20 14.57 -5.04 -2.87
C GLU A 20 13.60 -6.21 -2.75
N GLN A 21 12.68 -6.15 -1.77
CA GLN A 21 11.68 -7.17 -1.48
C GLN A 21 10.28 -6.76 -1.96
N ASN A 22 10.17 -5.63 -2.66
CA ASN A 22 8.90 -5.01 -3.05
C ASN A 22 7.93 -4.84 -1.88
N ARG A 23 8.45 -4.49 -0.69
CA ARG A 23 7.68 -4.46 0.55
C ARG A 23 7.63 -3.07 1.17
N LEU A 24 6.48 -2.74 1.73
CA LEU A 24 6.20 -1.49 2.42
C LEU A 24 5.58 -1.80 3.79
N ILE A 25 6.09 -1.14 4.82
CA ILE A 25 5.67 -1.31 6.21
C ILE A 25 5.09 0.02 6.69
N CYS A 26 3.91 -0.04 7.29
CA CYS A 26 3.24 1.12 7.87
C CYS A 26 3.44 1.19 9.39
N THR A 27 3.25 2.36 9.98
CA THR A 27 3.40 2.60 11.43
C THR A 27 2.41 1.80 12.30
N ASN A 28 1.30 1.35 11.74
CA ASN A 28 0.36 0.46 12.40
C ASN A 28 0.77 -1.03 12.35
N GLY A 29 2.00 -1.35 11.89
CA GLY A 29 2.51 -2.71 11.78
C GLY A 29 2.02 -3.49 10.55
N SER A 30 1.20 -2.90 9.69
CA SER A 30 0.75 -3.58 8.46
C SER A 30 1.89 -3.70 7.45
N HIS A 31 1.97 -4.88 6.84
CA HIS A 31 2.99 -5.25 5.85
C HIS A 31 2.35 -5.48 4.50
N TRP A 32 2.86 -4.78 3.49
CA TRP A 32 2.34 -4.81 2.14
C TRP A 32 3.41 -5.23 1.16
N GLU A 33 3.06 -6.09 0.23
CA GLU A 33 3.88 -6.35 -0.96
C GLU A 33 3.24 -5.65 -2.15
N TYR A 34 3.97 -4.76 -2.81
CA TYR A 34 3.50 -4.05 -3.99
C TYR A 34 3.97 -4.73 -5.27
N PHE A 35 3.23 -4.54 -6.36
CA PHE A 35 3.60 -5.11 -7.66
C PHE A 35 4.99 -4.60 -8.10
N PRO A 36 5.94 -5.49 -8.48
CA PRO A 36 7.34 -5.10 -8.75
C PRO A 36 7.52 -4.00 -9.80
N GLY A 37 6.59 -3.86 -10.75
CA GLY A 37 6.59 -2.79 -11.74
C GLY A 37 6.54 -1.38 -11.13
N PHE A 38 6.07 -1.24 -9.89
CA PHE A 38 6.00 0.02 -9.16
C PHE A 38 7.21 0.33 -8.28
N ALA A 39 8.27 -0.47 -8.30
CA ALA A 39 9.46 -0.24 -7.47
C ALA A 39 10.04 1.18 -7.64
N LYS A 40 10.01 1.74 -8.87
CA LYS A 40 10.46 3.13 -9.11
C LYS A 40 9.56 4.19 -8.48
N VAL A 41 8.26 3.91 -8.35
CA VAL A 41 7.28 4.80 -7.69
C VAL A 41 7.51 4.77 -6.19
N VAL A 42 7.51 3.58 -5.58
CA VAL A 42 7.66 3.42 -4.11
C VAL A 42 9.00 3.94 -3.60
N ARG A 43 10.08 3.87 -4.40
CA ARG A 43 11.37 4.47 -4.05
C ARG A 43 11.26 5.96 -3.72
N ARG A 44 10.33 6.69 -4.35
CA ARG A 44 10.11 8.13 -4.11
C ARG A 44 9.28 8.42 -2.87
N TRP A 45 8.54 7.45 -2.34
CA TRP A 45 7.71 7.65 -1.15
C TRP A 45 8.61 7.76 0.09
N GLY A 46 8.27 8.60 1.05
CA GLY A 46 9.05 8.82 2.28
C GLY A 46 8.31 8.35 3.53
N GLU A 47 9.01 8.28 4.66
CA GLU A 47 8.44 7.97 5.98
C GLU A 47 7.45 9.05 6.48
N GLN A 48 7.48 10.23 5.89
CA GLN A 48 6.52 11.31 6.15
C GLN A 48 5.27 11.23 5.26
N ASP A 49 5.25 10.33 4.29
CA ASP A 49 4.10 10.17 3.41
C ASP A 49 3.04 9.28 4.07
N PHE A 50 1.78 9.62 3.79
CA PHE A 50 0.62 8.85 4.19
C PHE A 50 0.00 8.17 2.99
N ILE A 51 -0.42 6.93 3.18
CA ILE A 51 -1.14 6.15 2.19
C ILE A 51 -2.58 5.89 2.65
N ARG A 52 -3.49 5.91 1.68
CA ARG A 52 -4.85 5.37 1.83
C ARG A 52 -4.93 4.05 1.10
N ILE A 53 -5.68 3.10 1.65
CA ILE A 53 -5.85 1.79 1.05
C ILE A 53 -7.22 1.74 0.37
N LYS A 54 -7.25 1.32 -0.88
CA LYS A 54 -8.47 1.06 -1.64
C LYS A 54 -8.48 -0.37 -2.14
N SER A 55 -9.65 -0.91 -2.43
CA SER A 55 -9.74 -2.18 -3.15
C SER A 55 -9.28 -2.02 -4.61
N ASN A 56 -8.71 -3.08 -5.14
CA ASN A 56 -8.33 -3.22 -6.53
C ASN A 56 -9.00 -4.47 -7.12
N LYS A 57 -9.19 -4.49 -8.44
CA LYS A 57 -9.87 -5.60 -9.15
C LYS A 57 -8.96 -6.81 -9.39
N ASP A 58 -7.66 -6.63 -9.25
CA ASP A 58 -6.67 -7.69 -9.47
C ASP A 58 -6.67 -8.68 -8.29
N PRO A 59 -6.94 -9.97 -8.51
CA PRO A 59 -6.95 -10.96 -7.43
C PRO A 59 -5.56 -11.24 -6.84
N GLU A 60 -4.47 -11.02 -7.58
CA GLU A 60 -3.09 -11.19 -7.10
C GLU A 60 -2.66 -10.00 -6.23
N TYR A 61 -3.11 -8.80 -6.62
CA TYR A 61 -2.88 -7.54 -5.91
C TYR A 61 -4.21 -6.82 -5.60
N PRO A 62 -4.99 -7.34 -4.64
CA PRO A 62 -6.38 -6.92 -4.40
C PRO A 62 -6.53 -5.56 -3.72
N TRP A 63 -5.41 -4.90 -3.41
CA TRP A 63 -5.40 -3.58 -2.78
C TRP A 63 -4.62 -2.58 -3.62
N ARG A 64 -4.95 -1.31 -3.45
CA ARG A 64 -4.22 -0.18 -4.02
C ARG A 64 -3.82 0.76 -2.90
N LEU A 65 -2.52 0.95 -2.75
CA LEU A 65 -1.95 1.92 -1.83
C LEU A 65 -1.85 3.25 -2.57
N VAL A 66 -2.48 4.30 -2.04
CA VAL A 66 -2.54 5.63 -2.65
C VAL A 66 -1.79 6.61 -1.77
N ASN A 67 -0.63 7.06 -2.21
CA ASN A 67 0.10 8.15 -1.56
C ASN A 67 -0.54 9.49 -1.97
N VAL A 68 -1.29 10.08 -1.04
CA VAL A 68 -2.10 11.27 -1.33
C VAL A 68 -1.23 12.52 -1.52
N SER A 69 -0.12 12.63 -0.77
CA SER A 69 0.81 13.75 -0.87
C SER A 69 1.45 13.85 -2.26
N ARG A 70 1.64 12.71 -2.92
CA ARG A 70 2.31 12.62 -4.23
C ARG A 70 1.38 12.36 -5.40
N GLN A 71 0.10 12.10 -5.14
CA GLN A 71 -0.87 11.66 -6.16
C GLN A 71 -0.41 10.40 -6.92
N GLU A 72 0.29 9.51 -6.22
CA GLU A 72 0.81 8.26 -6.78
C GLU A 72 0.07 7.07 -6.16
N SER A 73 -0.03 5.97 -6.89
CA SER A 73 -0.63 4.75 -6.36
C SER A 73 0.05 3.51 -6.89
N VAL A 74 0.04 2.45 -6.09
CA VAL A 74 0.61 1.15 -6.44
C VAL A 74 -0.36 0.04 -6.06
N ASP A 75 -0.41 -1.00 -6.88
CA ASP A 75 -1.18 -2.20 -6.57
C ASP A 75 -0.38 -3.09 -5.61
N ALA A 76 -1.05 -3.65 -4.61
CA ALA A 76 -0.44 -4.36 -3.51
C ALA A 76 -1.31 -5.49 -2.95
N ARG A 77 -0.68 -6.40 -2.22
CA ARG A 77 -1.32 -7.42 -1.38
C ARG A 77 -0.88 -7.25 0.07
N LEU A 78 -1.81 -7.52 0.98
CA LEU A 78 -1.54 -7.50 2.42
C LEU A 78 -0.84 -8.81 2.80
N LEU A 79 0.35 -8.73 3.40
CA LEU A 79 1.08 -9.89 3.93
C LEU A 79 0.65 -10.20 5.37
N SER A 80 0.52 -9.17 6.20
CA SER A 80 0.07 -9.28 7.58
C SER A 80 -0.44 -7.93 8.09
N ALA A 81 -1.47 -7.96 8.94
CA ALA A 81 -1.92 -6.82 9.75
C ALA A 81 -1.79 -7.19 11.23
N GLN A 82 -1.56 -6.18 12.08
CA GLN A 82 -1.40 -6.35 13.52
C GLN A 82 -2.73 -6.09 14.24
#